data_AF-A0A9D9Q0Q7-F1
#
_entry.id   AF-A0A9D9Q0Q7-F1
#
_cell.length_a   1.000
_cell.length_b   1.000
_cell.length_c   1.000
_cell.angle_alpha   90.00
_cell.angle_beta   90.00
_cell.angle_gamma   90.00
#
_symmetry.space_group_name_H-M   'P 1'
#
loop_
_entity.id
_entity.type
_entity.pdbx_description
1 polymer ?
#
loop_
_entity_poly.entity_id
_entity_poly.type
_entity_poly.pdbx_seq_one_letter_code
_entity_poly.pdbx_strand_id
1 'polypeptide(L)'
;MRKFFLLLTIIIFCGMNTALASEKIIFVPLDSRPITDRDTAMVGTKAGYEILVPPSDILGTESSQGDTEKLWAWLNENAPNADAAVISTDSMIYGSLVASRSHTLTNAEAQSKVMRFQKLHSDYPNLKIYAFGTVLRTLLTATHSAAGMEPASYQANAVKIYKYSALLDKSEMNVASKREIRELNRLEKDIDKEVMADWKNRHGINYNANLKLMDLTKEGVFSFLLLGGDDSARFSATHREARMIKDYANAKNIERTKFQMLSGADELGMMMLSRAILDMRGEVPFVHTIYNDGTGKDTLPSYCFETLGNEMKGAILALGAMEVPNPARADFALLINTAISGKTFEANSDKYNAKKANSSVKAFMNKVKDATDKGYPVILADISCSNGADNALMEAMRKANLQFKIRAYGGWNTATNTLGFLLGEGILTNY
;
A
#
# COMPACT_ATOMS: atom_id res chain seq x y z
N MET A 1 46.97 -49.14 37.80
CA MET A 1 45.73 -48.43 37.44
C MET A 1 46.07 -47.27 36.50
N ARG A 2 45.63 -47.38 35.25
CA ARG A 2 45.81 -46.38 34.18
C ARG A 2 44.95 -45.14 34.49
N LYS A 3 45.52 -43.93 34.42
CA LYS A 3 44.75 -42.68 34.30
C LYS A 3 44.90 -42.19 32.87
N PHE A 4 43.79 -42.25 32.13
CA PHE A 4 43.63 -41.60 30.83
C PHE A 4 43.58 -40.08 31.06
N PHE A 5 44.49 -39.34 30.43
CA PHE A 5 44.35 -37.88 30.25
C PHE A 5 43.74 -37.66 28.86
N LEU A 6 42.52 -37.12 28.83
CA LEU A 6 41.84 -36.72 27.61
C LEU A 6 42.40 -35.34 27.20
N LEU A 7 43.07 -35.27 26.05
CA LEU A 7 43.56 -34.03 25.46
C LEU A 7 42.37 -33.32 24.78
N LEU A 8 41.98 -32.15 25.29
CA LEU A 8 40.95 -31.31 24.68
C LEU A 8 41.61 -30.41 23.63
N THR A 9 41.46 -30.73 22.35
CA THR A 9 41.94 -29.90 21.25
C THR A 9 41.00 -28.71 21.05
N ILE A 10 41.44 -27.51 21.43
CA ILE A 10 40.74 -26.26 21.12
C ILE A 10 41.02 -25.93 19.64
N ILE A 11 40.02 -26.12 18.78
CA ILE A 11 40.06 -25.62 17.40
C ILE A 11 39.70 -24.14 17.46
N ILE A 12 40.71 -23.28 17.32
CA ILE A 12 40.53 -21.84 17.10
C ILE A 12 40.09 -21.69 15.64
N PHE A 13 38.79 -21.51 15.41
CA PHE A 13 38.27 -21.07 14.13
C PHE A 13 38.67 -19.60 13.95
N CYS A 14 39.73 -19.36 13.19
CA CYS A 14 40.07 -18.03 12.71
C CYS A 14 38.99 -17.63 11.69
N GLY A 15 37.98 -16.89 12.14
CA GLY A 15 36.91 -16.39 11.30
C GLY A 15 37.50 -15.46 10.24
N MET A 16 37.58 -15.95 9.00
CA MET A 16 37.62 -15.07 7.84
C MET A 16 36.30 -14.28 7.86
N ASN A 17 36.36 -12.99 8.16
CA ASN A 17 35.30 -12.05 7.81
C ASN A 17 35.24 -12.00 6.27
N THR A 18 34.61 -12.98 5.65
CA THR A 18 33.96 -12.75 4.37
C THR A 18 32.88 -11.72 4.68
N ALA A 19 33.07 -10.47 4.21
CA ALA A 19 31.95 -9.55 4.12
C ALA A 19 30.86 -10.29 3.35
N LEU A 20 29.80 -10.72 4.06
CA LEU A 20 28.63 -11.27 3.39
C LEU A 20 28.19 -10.17 2.42
N ALA A 21 28.15 -10.49 1.12
CA ALA A 21 27.62 -9.56 0.15
C ALA A 21 26.21 -9.17 0.61
N SER A 22 25.95 -7.86 0.68
CA SER A 22 24.62 -7.36 1.00
C SER A 22 23.65 -7.93 -0.03
N GLU A 23 22.55 -8.53 0.44
CA GLU A 23 21.56 -9.11 -0.46
C GLU A 23 20.96 -8.00 -1.35
N LYS A 24 20.75 -8.32 -2.62
CA LYS A 24 20.39 -7.35 -3.65
C LYS A 24 18.92 -7.46 -4.01
N ILE A 25 18.22 -6.33 -3.91
CA ILE A 25 16.80 -6.23 -4.23
C ILE A 25 16.63 -5.25 -5.40
N ILE A 26 16.03 -5.73 -6.49
CA ILE A 26 15.52 -4.84 -7.54
C ILE A 26 14.23 -4.20 -7.06
N PHE A 27 14.13 -2.89 -7.14
CA PHE A 27 12.91 -2.15 -6.83
C PHE A 27 12.47 -1.33 -8.04
N VAL A 28 11.37 -1.73 -8.66
CA VAL A 28 10.68 -0.91 -9.68
C VAL A 28 9.54 -0.16 -8.99
N PRO A 29 9.68 1.16 -8.79
CA PRO A 29 8.69 1.96 -8.08
C PRO A 29 7.44 2.19 -8.93
N LEU A 30 6.42 2.79 -8.31
CA LEU A 30 5.14 3.11 -8.96
C LEU A 30 5.25 4.24 -10.01
N ASP A 31 6.18 5.16 -9.78
CA ASP A 31 6.54 6.31 -10.61
C ASP A 31 7.77 6.97 -9.98
N SER A 32 8.19 8.14 -10.49
CA SER A 32 9.36 8.87 -10.00
C SER A 32 9.07 9.80 -8.80
N ARG A 33 7.88 9.75 -8.18
CA ARG A 33 7.61 10.61 -7.01
C ARG A 33 8.52 10.17 -5.85
N PRO A 34 9.12 11.09 -5.08
CA PRO A 34 10.12 10.72 -4.07
C PRO A 34 9.66 9.64 -3.10
N ILE A 35 8.39 9.70 -2.66
CA ILE A 35 7.83 8.80 -1.68
C ILE A 35 7.66 7.37 -2.22
N THR A 36 7.31 7.20 -3.50
CA THR A 36 7.10 5.91 -4.16
C THR A 36 8.39 5.31 -4.71
N ASP A 37 9.44 6.12 -4.85
CA ASP A 37 10.74 5.79 -5.41
C ASP A 37 11.88 5.94 -4.38
N ARG A 38 12.63 7.04 -4.45
CA ARG A 38 13.91 7.22 -3.76
C ARG A 38 13.79 7.06 -2.25
N ASP A 39 12.75 7.62 -1.65
CA ASP A 39 12.60 7.60 -0.19
C ASP A 39 12.21 6.19 0.29
N THR A 40 11.46 5.44 -0.51
CA THR A 40 11.22 4.00 -0.27
C THR A 40 12.50 3.18 -0.40
N ALA A 41 13.26 3.37 -1.48
CA ALA A 41 14.53 2.67 -1.69
C ALA A 41 15.56 2.99 -0.58
N MET A 42 15.54 4.21 -0.06
CA MET A 42 16.40 4.64 1.04
C MET A 42 16.13 3.84 2.32
N VAL A 43 14.88 3.47 2.61
CA VAL A 43 14.55 2.64 3.79
C VAL A 43 15.21 1.26 3.67
N GLY A 44 15.08 0.59 2.52
CA GLY A 44 15.76 -0.70 2.28
C GLY A 44 17.28 -0.58 2.35
N THR A 45 17.85 0.49 1.81
CA THR A 45 19.29 0.77 1.89
C THR A 45 19.76 0.94 3.33
N LYS A 46 19.01 1.72 4.13
CA LYS A 46 19.29 1.91 5.56
C LYS A 46 19.10 0.63 6.38
N ALA A 47 18.26 -0.29 5.92
CA ALA A 47 18.08 -1.61 6.50
C ALA A 47 19.22 -2.60 6.13
N GLY A 48 20.21 -2.19 5.34
CA GLY A 48 21.42 -2.95 5.04
C GLY A 48 21.41 -3.71 3.70
N TYR A 49 20.50 -3.38 2.78
CA TYR A 49 20.33 -4.05 1.49
C TYR A 49 20.83 -3.20 0.33
N GLU A 50 21.33 -3.84 -0.74
CA GLU A 50 21.58 -3.16 -2.01
C GLU A 50 20.25 -3.02 -2.76
N ILE A 51 19.68 -1.80 -2.76
CA ILE A 51 18.44 -1.53 -3.49
C ILE A 51 18.78 -0.94 -4.86
N LEU A 52 18.46 -1.68 -5.92
CA LEU A 52 18.66 -1.24 -7.29
C LEU A 52 17.35 -0.70 -7.87
N VAL A 53 17.37 0.56 -8.32
CA VAL A 53 16.21 1.28 -8.88
C VAL A 53 16.48 1.64 -10.34
N PRO A 54 15.47 1.60 -11.24
CA PRO A 54 15.65 2.03 -12.63
C PRO A 54 16.03 3.51 -12.74
N PRO A 55 16.73 3.92 -13.81
CA PRO A 55 16.99 5.32 -14.09
C PRO A 55 15.71 6.17 -14.10
N SER A 56 15.75 7.36 -13.51
CA SER A 56 14.55 8.21 -13.38
C SER A 56 13.99 8.70 -14.72
N ASP A 57 14.78 8.70 -15.79
CA ASP A 57 14.35 9.12 -17.14
C ASP A 57 13.51 8.07 -17.88
N ILE A 58 13.48 6.82 -17.38
CA ILE A 58 12.60 5.77 -17.90
C ILE A 58 11.36 5.54 -17.02
N LEU A 59 11.32 6.14 -15.83
CA LEU A 59 10.15 6.13 -14.94
C LEU A 59 9.12 7.18 -15.36
N GLY A 60 7.85 6.87 -15.16
CA GLY A 60 6.79 7.87 -15.33
C GLY A 60 6.81 8.91 -14.22
N THR A 61 6.31 10.09 -14.53
CA THR A 61 6.12 11.21 -13.60
C THR A 61 4.61 11.49 -13.45
N GLU A 62 4.27 12.53 -12.69
CA GLU A 62 2.88 13.04 -12.64
C GLU A 62 2.36 13.54 -14.01
N SER A 63 3.28 13.84 -14.94
CA SER A 63 2.96 14.49 -16.23
C SER A 63 3.42 13.71 -17.47
N SER A 64 4.20 12.64 -17.28
CA SER A 64 4.78 11.85 -18.37
C SER A 64 4.67 10.36 -18.10
N GLN A 65 4.35 9.59 -19.12
CA GLN A 65 4.33 8.13 -19.06
C GLN A 65 5.76 7.57 -19.08
N GLY A 66 6.03 6.57 -18.25
CA GLY A 66 7.31 5.84 -18.25
C GLY A 66 7.49 4.94 -19.47
N ASP A 67 8.74 4.67 -19.82
CA ASP A 67 9.10 3.82 -20.95
C ASP A 67 9.09 2.35 -20.54
N THR A 68 7.93 1.71 -20.71
CA THR A 68 7.74 0.31 -20.31
C THR A 68 8.71 -0.66 -20.97
N GLU A 69 9.16 -0.40 -22.22
CA GLU A 69 10.07 -1.31 -22.90
C GLU A 69 11.47 -1.20 -22.32
N LYS A 70 11.94 0.01 -22.01
CA LYS A 70 13.20 0.22 -21.30
C LYS A 70 13.16 -0.31 -19.87
N LEU A 71 12.03 -0.18 -19.16
CA LEU A 71 11.86 -0.76 -17.83
C LEU A 71 11.99 -2.29 -17.85
N TRP A 72 11.36 -2.96 -18.83
CA TRP A 72 11.53 -4.41 -19.00
C TRP A 72 12.97 -4.79 -19.40
N ALA A 73 13.62 -4.04 -20.28
CA ALA A 73 15.02 -4.30 -20.64
C ALA A 73 15.93 -4.18 -19.41
N TRP A 74 15.83 -3.07 -18.68
CA TRP A 74 16.59 -2.82 -17.47
C TRP A 74 16.36 -3.89 -16.39
N LEU A 75 15.11 -4.31 -16.18
CA LEU A 75 14.78 -5.37 -15.22
C LEU A 75 15.46 -6.69 -15.60
N ASN A 76 15.40 -7.08 -16.88
CA ASN A 76 16.02 -8.32 -17.36
C ASN A 76 17.55 -8.30 -17.31
N GLU A 77 18.17 -7.14 -17.51
CA GLU A 77 19.62 -6.96 -17.38
C GLU A 77 20.11 -7.16 -15.94
N ASN A 78 19.30 -6.79 -14.95
CA ASN A 78 19.68 -6.82 -13.54
C ASN A 78 19.21 -8.06 -12.78
N ALA A 79 18.14 -8.72 -13.24
CA ALA A 79 17.55 -9.90 -12.62
C ALA A 79 18.52 -11.07 -12.34
N PRO A 80 19.53 -11.40 -13.18
CA PRO A 80 20.46 -12.49 -12.91
C PRO A 80 21.27 -12.35 -11.61
N ASN A 81 21.43 -11.13 -11.10
CA ASN A 81 22.28 -10.82 -9.95
C ASN A 81 21.49 -10.40 -8.70
N ALA A 82 20.16 -10.54 -8.72
CA ALA A 82 19.29 -10.11 -7.63
C ALA A 82 18.71 -11.32 -6.88
N ASP A 83 18.53 -11.15 -5.57
CA ASP A 83 17.94 -12.16 -4.68
C ASP A 83 16.40 -12.03 -4.68
N ALA A 84 15.90 -10.80 -4.76
CA ALA A 84 14.49 -10.49 -4.84
C ALA A 84 14.21 -9.32 -5.80
N ALA A 85 12.98 -9.24 -6.27
CA ALA A 85 12.47 -8.12 -7.04
C ALA A 85 11.11 -7.66 -6.49
N VAL A 86 11.01 -6.37 -6.19
CA VAL A 86 9.81 -5.69 -5.73
C VAL A 86 9.34 -4.79 -6.86
N ILE A 87 8.20 -5.12 -7.47
CA ILE A 87 7.86 -4.59 -8.80
C ILE A 87 6.45 -3.98 -8.82
N SER A 88 6.34 -2.71 -9.19
CA SER A 88 5.06 -2.10 -9.57
C SER A 88 4.55 -2.66 -10.89
N THR A 89 3.40 -3.33 -10.88
CA THR A 89 2.75 -3.80 -12.10
C THR A 89 2.22 -2.63 -12.93
N ASP A 90 1.81 -1.53 -12.31
CA ASP A 90 1.37 -0.32 -13.02
C ASP A 90 2.51 0.29 -13.84
N SER A 91 3.71 0.40 -13.28
CA SER A 91 4.90 0.86 -14.02
C SER A 91 5.25 -0.05 -15.18
N MET A 92 5.20 -1.37 -14.98
CA MET A 92 5.60 -2.33 -16.03
C MET A 92 4.56 -2.49 -17.15
N ILE A 93 3.27 -2.26 -16.85
CA ILE A 93 2.17 -2.43 -17.83
C ILE A 93 1.83 -1.09 -18.49
N TYR A 94 1.67 -0.03 -17.71
CA TYR A 94 1.16 1.27 -18.16
C TYR A 94 2.24 2.36 -18.19
N GLY A 95 3.28 2.26 -17.36
CA GLY A 95 4.38 3.22 -17.28
C GLY A 95 4.35 4.11 -16.04
N SER A 96 3.24 4.14 -15.28
CA SER A 96 3.09 4.76 -13.96
C SER A 96 1.67 4.57 -13.42
N LEU A 97 1.41 4.98 -12.17
CA LEU A 97 0.06 5.12 -11.62
C LEU A 97 -0.83 6.05 -12.46
N VAL A 98 -0.35 7.23 -12.84
CA VAL A 98 -1.16 8.18 -13.63
C VAL A 98 -1.39 7.65 -15.05
N ALA A 99 -0.40 6.97 -15.63
CA ALA A 99 -0.55 6.35 -16.94
C ALA A 99 -1.55 5.19 -16.93
N SER A 100 -1.72 4.46 -15.82
CA SER A 100 -2.74 3.41 -15.70
C SER A 100 -4.16 3.95 -15.87
N ARG A 101 -4.38 5.24 -15.56
CA ARG A 101 -5.66 5.92 -15.75
C ARG A 101 -5.83 6.50 -17.16
N SER A 102 -4.73 6.87 -17.83
CA SER A 102 -4.74 7.66 -19.07
C SER A 102 -4.17 6.97 -20.33
N HIS A 103 -3.77 5.69 -20.25
CA HIS A 103 -3.21 4.91 -21.37
C HIS A 103 -4.13 4.75 -22.60
N THR A 104 -3.58 4.33 -23.74
CA THR A 104 -4.36 3.97 -24.94
C THR A 104 -4.25 2.49 -25.30
N LEU A 105 -3.68 1.67 -24.42
CA LEU A 105 -3.55 0.23 -24.62
C LEU A 105 -4.91 -0.44 -24.87
N THR A 106 -4.90 -1.45 -25.72
CA THR A 106 -5.93 -2.47 -25.83
C THR A 106 -5.78 -3.52 -24.73
N ASN A 107 -6.84 -4.30 -24.49
CA ASN A 107 -6.77 -5.43 -23.55
C ASN A 107 -5.67 -6.43 -23.96
N ALA A 108 -5.51 -6.72 -25.25
CA ALA A 108 -4.49 -7.66 -25.72
C ALA A 108 -3.05 -7.17 -25.42
N GLU A 109 -2.78 -5.88 -25.60
CA GLU A 109 -1.47 -5.29 -25.30
C GLU A 109 -1.18 -5.30 -23.80
N ALA A 110 -2.15 -4.93 -22.96
CA ALA A 110 -1.99 -4.98 -21.51
C ALA A 110 -1.74 -6.43 -21.02
N GLN A 111 -2.51 -7.40 -21.53
CA GLN A 111 -2.31 -8.81 -21.21
C GLN A 111 -0.95 -9.33 -21.68
N SER A 112 -0.48 -8.92 -22.86
CA SER A 112 0.87 -9.25 -23.34
C SER A 112 1.96 -8.75 -22.39
N LYS A 113 1.82 -7.53 -21.85
CA LYS A 113 2.73 -7.00 -20.83
C LYS A 113 2.64 -7.77 -19.51
N VAL A 114 1.45 -8.18 -19.07
CA VAL A 114 1.29 -9.05 -17.89
C VAL A 114 2.03 -10.39 -18.07
N MET A 115 1.97 -10.99 -19.26
CA MET A 115 2.65 -12.27 -19.52
C MET A 115 4.18 -12.19 -19.45
N ARG A 116 4.77 -10.99 -19.52
CA ARG A 116 6.22 -10.81 -19.34
C ARG A 116 6.68 -11.15 -17.92
N PHE A 117 5.81 -11.05 -16.91
CA PHE A 117 6.13 -11.52 -15.55
C PHE A 117 6.31 -13.04 -15.50
N GLN A 118 5.48 -13.80 -16.22
CA GLN A 118 5.64 -15.25 -16.33
C GLN A 118 6.96 -15.61 -17.01
N LYS A 119 7.34 -14.85 -18.06
CA LYS A 119 8.63 -15.02 -18.71
C LYS A 119 9.80 -14.71 -17.77
N LEU A 120 9.75 -13.59 -17.03
CA LEU A 120 10.77 -13.23 -16.05
C LEU A 120 10.99 -14.36 -15.02
N HIS A 121 9.90 -14.92 -14.48
CA HIS A 121 10.00 -16.03 -13.53
C HIS A 121 10.55 -17.31 -14.19
N SER A 122 10.19 -17.58 -15.44
CA SER A 122 10.71 -18.75 -16.17
C SER A 122 12.21 -18.64 -16.45
N ASP A 123 12.67 -17.44 -16.81
CA ASP A 123 14.09 -17.16 -17.09
C ASP A 123 14.90 -17.15 -15.77
N TYR A 124 14.30 -16.70 -14.66
CA TYR A 124 14.93 -16.56 -13.35
C TYR A 124 14.11 -17.24 -12.23
N PRO A 125 14.03 -18.58 -12.18
CA PRO A 125 13.11 -19.31 -11.28
C PRO A 125 13.42 -19.14 -9.78
N ASN A 126 14.64 -18.71 -9.44
CA ASN A 126 15.03 -18.47 -8.05
C ASN A 126 14.74 -17.03 -7.57
N LEU A 127 14.48 -16.10 -8.49
CA LEU A 127 14.19 -14.71 -8.15
C LEU A 127 12.85 -14.62 -7.44
N LYS A 128 12.84 -14.12 -6.20
CA LYS A 128 11.60 -13.90 -5.44
C LYS A 128 10.93 -12.61 -5.91
N ILE A 129 9.80 -12.74 -6.59
CA ILE A 129 9.07 -11.58 -7.12
C ILE A 129 7.92 -11.19 -6.17
N TYR A 130 7.99 -9.98 -5.63
CA TYR A 130 6.96 -9.32 -4.84
C TYR A 130 6.31 -8.24 -5.72
N ALA A 131 5.12 -8.52 -6.22
CA ALA A 131 4.42 -7.61 -7.11
C ALA A 131 3.44 -6.73 -6.34
N PHE A 132 3.33 -5.46 -6.72
CA PHE A 132 2.26 -4.59 -6.25
C PHE A 132 1.63 -3.80 -7.38
N GLY A 133 0.34 -3.48 -7.25
CA GLY A 133 -0.35 -2.69 -8.26
C GLY A 133 -1.67 -2.12 -7.79
N THR A 134 -2.37 -1.44 -8.70
CA THR A 134 -3.60 -0.72 -8.35
C THR A 134 -4.83 -1.16 -9.12
N VAL A 135 -5.95 -1.11 -8.42
CA VAL A 135 -7.29 -0.96 -9.01
C VAL A 135 -7.49 0.53 -9.30
N LEU A 136 -8.02 0.86 -10.47
CA LEU A 136 -8.12 2.23 -10.93
C LEU A 136 -8.91 3.13 -9.97
N ARG A 137 -8.51 4.40 -9.99
CA ARG A 137 -9.07 5.48 -9.19
C ARG A 137 -10.57 5.68 -9.37
N THR A 138 -11.24 6.05 -8.29
CA THR A 138 -12.59 6.60 -8.37
C THR A 138 -12.55 8.09 -8.71
N LEU A 139 -13.35 8.54 -9.69
CA LEU A 139 -13.46 9.95 -10.07
C LEU A 139 -14.20 10.78 -8.99
N LEU A 140 -13.60 11.04 -7.83
CA LEU A 140 -14.30 11.59 -6.65
C LEU A 140 -14.96 12.96 -6.88
N THR A 141 -14.33 13.86 -7.64
CA THR A 141 -14.91 15.18 -7.97
C THR A 141 -14.46 15.70 -9.34
N ALA A 142 -15.17 16.70 -9.87
CA ALA A 142 -14.75 17.41 -11.08
C ALA A 142 -13.40 18.14 -10.91
N THR A 143 -13.07 18.61 -9.69
CA THR A 143 -11.79 19.26 -9.41
C THR A 143 -10.62 18.28 -9.40
N HIS A 144 -10.82 17.06 -8.89
CA HIS A 144 -9.81 15.99 -8.97
C HIS A 144 -9.56 15.58 -10.43
N SER A 145 -10.61 15.48 -11.26
CA SER A 145 -10.45 15.21 -12.70
C SER A 145 -9.81 16.38 -13.47
N ALA A 146 -10.02 17.62 -13.05
CA ALA A 146 -9.45 18.81 -13.69
C ALA A 146 -7.96 19.04 -13.36
N ALA A 147 -7.41 18.34 -12.37
CA ALA A 147 -6.02 18.49 -11.92
C ALA A 147 -5.00 17.75 -12.81
N GLY A 148 -5.37 17.37 -14.03
CA GLY A 148 -4.49 16.65 -14.97
C GLY A 148 -4.26 15.17 -14.63
N MET A 149 -4.93 14.64 -13.60
CA MET A 149 -4.75 13.26 -13.12
C MET A 149 -5.67 12.25 -13.82
N GLU A 150 -6.59 12.72 -14.65
CA GLU A 150 -7.58 11.94 -15.41
C GLU A 150 -7.67 12.48 -16.84
N PRO A 151 -8.16 11.68 -17.82
CA PRO A 151 -8.45 12.19 -19.15
C PRO A 151 -9.33 13.45 -19.10
N ALA A 152 -8.90 14.52 -19.78
CA ALA A 152 -9.60 15.81 -19.75
C ALA A 152 -11.07 15.70 -20.23
N SER A 153 -11.37 14.74 -21.11
CA SER A 153 -12.73 14.43 -21.57
C SER A 153 -13.70 14.06 -20.44
N TYR A 154 -13.19 13.59 -19.30
CA TYR A 154 -14.03 13.16 -18.18
C TYR A 154 -14.57 14.32 -17.36
N GLN A 155 -13.90 15.49 -17.39
CA GLN A 155 -14.17 16.60 -16.48
C GLN A 155 -15.65 17.01 -16.43
N ALA A 156 -16.30 17.09 -17.60
CA ALA A 156 -17.71 17.48 -17.71
C ALA A 156 -18.69 16.44 -17.11
N ASN A 157 -18.27 15.17 -17.03
CA ASN A 157 -19.09 14.05 -16.55
C ASN A 157 -18.60 13.45 -15.22
N ALA A 158 -17.47 13.89 -14.67
CA ALA A 158 -16.81 13.28 -13.52
C ALA A 158 -17.76 13.04 -12.32
N VAL A 159 -18.53 14.06 -11.93
CA VAL A 159 -19.50 13.94 -10.81
C VAL A 159 -20.65 12.98 -11.13
N LYS A 160 -21.07 12.88 -12.39
CA LYS A 160 -22.09 11.92 -12.80
C LYS A 160 -21.54 10.50 -12.78
N ILE A 161 -20.32 10.28 -13.28
CA ILE A 161 -19.63 8.98 -13.27
C ILE A 161 -19.39 8.52 -11.83
N TYR A 162 -18.94 9.42 -10.94
CA TYR A 162 -18.82 9.14 -9.51
C TYR A 162 -20.11 8.56 -8.93
N LYS A 163 -21.22 9.30 -9.10
CA LYS A 163 -22.53 8.89 -8.61
C LYS A 163 -22.99 7.58 -9.26
N TYR A 164 -22.81 7.43 -10.57
CA TYR A 164 -23.13 6.22 -11.30
C TYR A 164 -22.39 5.02 -10.69
N SER A 165 -21.07 5.13 -10.50
CA SER A 165 -20.25 4.05 -9.96
C SER A 165 -20.65 3.65 -8.54
N ALA A 166 -20.93 4.64 -7.67
CA ALA A 166 -21.38 4.38 -6.31
C ALA A 166 -22.76 3.71 -6.27
N LEU A 167 -23.70 4.16 -7.12
CA LEU A 167 -25.04 3.58 -7.18
C LEU A 167 -25.05 2.19 -7.82
N LEU A 168 -24.19 1.94 -8.82
CA LEU A 168 -24.02 0.63 -9.43
C LEU A 168 -23.53 -0.38 -8.39
N ASP A 169 -22.48 -0.04 -7.65
CA ASP A 169 -21.93 -0.89 -6.60
C ASP A 169 -22.97 -1.16 -5.49
N LYS A 170 -23.67 -0.13 -5.01
CA LYS A 170 -24.79 -0.31 -4.07
C LYS A 170 -25.90 -1.21 -4.61
N SER A 171 -26.19 -1.11 -5.91
CA SER A 171 -27.22 -1.93 -6.57
C SER A 171 -26.81 -3.39 -6.58
N GLU A 172 -25.59 -3.71 -6.96
CA GLU A 172 -25.06 -5.08 -6.96
C GLU A 172 -24.96 -5.68 -5.56
N MET A 173 -24.66 -4.84 -4.56
CA MET A 173 -24.69 -5.24 -3.15
C MET A 173 -26.09 -5.36 -2.56
N ASN A 174 -27.16 -5.09 -3.32
CA ASN A 174 -28.56 -5.09 -2.88
C ASN A 174 -28.85 -4.12 -1.71
N VAL A 175 -28.10 -3.01 -1.62
CA VAL A 175 -28.29 -1.95 -0.59
C VAL A 175 -28.75 -0.62 -1.19
N ALA A 176 -29.00 -0.57 -2.50
CA ALA A 176 -29.60 0.58 -3.16
C ALA A 176 -31.12 0.65 -2.92
N SER A 177 -31.62 1.85 -2.61
CA SER A 177 -33.05 2.11 -2.54
C SER A 177 -33.70 2.16 -3.95
N LYS A 178 -35.03 1.99 -4.03
CA LYS A 178 -35.78 2.16 -5.30
C LYS A 178 -35.55 3.52 -5.97
N ARG A 179 -35.32 4.58 -5.17
CA ARG A 179 -34.99 5.93 -5.68
C ARG A 179 -33.61 5.95 -6.32
N GLU A 180 -32.63 5.32 -5.67
CA GLU A 180 -31.26 5.22 -6.17
C GLU A 180 -31.16 4.38 -7.43
N ILE A 181 -31.93 3.28 -7.54
CA ILE A 181 -31.99 2.49 -8.78
C ILE A 181 -32.54 3.32 -9.94
N ARG A 182 -33.58 4.15 -9.71
CA ARG A 182 -34.07 5.08 -10.75
C ARG A 182 -33.03 6.12 -11.14
N GLU A 183 -32.28 6.64 -10.17
CA GLU A 183 -31.19 7.59 -10.43
C GLU A 183 -30.05 6.95 -11.21
N LEU A 184 -29.66 5.71 -10.89
CA LEU A 184 -28.68 4.93 -11.63
C LEU A 184 -29.06 4.82 -13.11
N ASN A 185 -30.30 4.40 -13.38
CA ASN A 185 -30.83 4.26 -14.75
C ASN A 185 -30.91 5.60 -15.50
N ARG A 186 -31.06 6.72 -14.78
CA ARG A 186 -31.02 8.06 -15.36
C ARG A 186 -29.57 8.46 -15.70
N LEU A 187 -28.65 8.31 -14.76
CA LEU A 187 -27.23 8.62 -14.95
C LEU A 187 -26.63 7.86 -16.12
N GLU A 188 -26.99 6.60 -16.31
CA GLU A 188 -26.52 5.80 -17.45
C GLU A 188 -26.91 6.40 -18.82
N LYS A 189 -28.00 7.16 -18.89
CA LYS A 189 -28.45 7.84 -20.11
C LYS A 189 -27.91 9.27 -20.24
N ASP A 190 -27.67 9.93 -19.09
CA ASP A 190 -27.27 11.34 -19.01
C ASP A 190 -25.76 11.56 -19.16
N ILE A 191 -24.96 10.52 -18.96
CA ILE A 191 -23.50 10.58 -19.15
C ILE A 191 -23.20 10.43 -20.64
N ASP A 192 -22.25 11.21 -21.13
CA ASP A 192 -21.78 11.11 -22.51
C ASP A 192 -21.34 9.66 -22.84
N LYS A 193 -21.79 9.15 -23.99
CA LYS A 193 -21.61 7.74 -24.35
C LYS A 193 -20.16 7.40 -24.64
N GLU A 194 -19.42 8.30 -25.27
CA GLU A 194 -18.01 8.08 -25.60
C GLU A 194 -17.16 8.10 -24.33
N VAL A 195 -17.44 9.07 -23.44
CA VAL A 195 -16.80 9.15 -22.12
C VAL A 195 -17.07 7.90 -21.28
N MET A 196 -18.33 7.44 -21.22
CA MET A 196 -18.68 6.23 -20.46
C MET A 196 -18.03 4.97 -21.06
N ALA A 197 -17.97 4.86 -22.39
CA ALA A 197 -17.35 3.74 -23.06
C ALA A 197 -15.85 3.69 -22.81
N ASP A 198 -15.14 4.82 -22.92
CA ASP A 198 -13.71 4.92 -22.63
C ASP A 198 -13.41 4.62 -21.15
N TRP A 199 -14.19 5.20 -20.22
CA TRP A 199 -14.05 4.93 -18.78
C TRP A 199 -14.26 3.45 -18.45
N LYS A 200 -15.34 2.82 -18.94
CA LYS A 200 -15.60 1.39 -18.75
C LYS A 200 -14.51 0.52 -19.38
N ASN A 201 -13.99 0.90 -20.56
CA ASN A 201 -12.94 0.15 -21.24
C ASN A 201 -11.64 0.14 -20.43
N ARG A 202 -11.19 1.29 -19.90
CA ARG A 202 -9.97 1.38 -19.07
C ARG A 202 -10.09 0.56 -17.80
N HIS A 203 -11.20 0.70 -17.07
CA HIS A 203 -11.51 -0.13 -15.92
C HIS A 203 -11.52 -1.62 -16.27
N GLY A 204 -12.11 -1.99 -17.40
CA GLY A 204 -12.11 -3.37 -17.90
C GLY A 204 -10.69 -3.91 -18.19
N ILE A 205 -9.83 -3.09 -18.79
CA ILE A 205 -8.44 -3.46 -19.10
C ILE A 205 -7.62 -3.65 -17.82
N ASN A 206 -7.71 -2.71 -16.86
CA ASN A 206 -7.03 -2.84 -15.56
C ASN A 206 -7.56 -4.03 -14.76
N TYR A 207 -8.88 -4.22 -14.70
CA TYR A 207 -9.49 -5.36 -14.02
C TYR A 207 -9.01 -6.69 -14.62
N ASN A 208 -9.01 -6.84 -15.94
CA ASN A 208 -8.52 -8.05 -16.59
C ASN A 208 -7.02 -8.27 -16.36
N ALA A 209 -6.21 -7.20 -16.35
CA ALA A 209 -4.79 -7.29 -16.03
C ALA A 209 -4.59 -7.81 -14.59
N ASN A 210 -5.33 -7.26 -13.63
CA ASN A 210 -5.33 -7.68 -12.24
C ASN A 210 -5.74 -9.14 -12.07
N LEU A 211 -6.81 -9.60 -12.74
CA LEU A 211 -7.19 -11.02 -12.72
C LEU A 211 -6.08 -11.93 -13.26
N LYS A 212 -5.39 -11.50 -14.32
CA LYS A 212 -4.29 -12.30 -14.87
C LYS A 212 -3.07 -12.33 -13.94
N LEU A 213 -2.76 -11.22 -13.27
CA LEU A 213 -1.73 -11.19 -12.22
C LEU A 213 -2.08 -12.13 -11.05
N MET A 214 -3.35 -12.25 -10.70
CA MET A 214 -3.82 -13.22 -9.70
C MET A 214 -3.65 -14.67 -10.17
N ASP A 215 -3.94 -14.97 -11.43
CA ASP A 215 -3.65 -16.30 -11.99
C ASP A 215 -2.16 -16.61 -11.92
N LEU A 216 -1.28 -15.65 -12.27
CA LEU A 216 0.18 -15.82 -12.13
C LEU A 216 0.60 -16.02 -10.66
N THR A 217 -0.06 -15.34 -9.72
CA THR A 217 0.16 -15.57 -8.27
C THR A 217 -0.19 -17.00 -7.88
N LYS A 218 -1.33 -17.53 -8.38
CA LYS A 218 -1.74 -18.91 -8.14
C LYS A 218 -0.77 -19.93 -8.73
N GLU A 219 -0.19 -19.61 -9.89
CA GLU A 219 0.84 -20.40 -10.57
C GLU A 219 2.21 -20.34 -9.88
N GLY A 220 2.39 -19.49 -8.86
CA GLY A 220 3.63 -19.36 -8.10
C GLY A 220 4.66 -18.39 -8.70
N VAL A 221 4.28 -17.63 -9.73
CA VAL A 221 5.15 -16.60 -10.35
C VAL A 221 5.51 -15.52 -9.35
N PHE A 222 4.54 -15.09 -8.54
CA PHE A 222 4.77 -14.11 -7.48
C PHE A 222 4.88 -14.81 -6.13
N SER A 223 5.90 -14.42 -5.35
CA SER A 223 6.03 -14.78 -3.95
C SER A 223 4.89 -14.16 -3.13
N PHE A 224 4.50 -12.94 -3.50
CA PHE A 224 3.33 -12.23 -2.99
C PHE A 224 2.82 -11.22 -4.02
N LEU A 225 1.50 -11.04 -4.12
CA LEU A 225 0.84 -9.97 -4.87
C LEU A 225 0.04 -9.06 -3.92
N LEU A 226 0.35 -7.77 -3.91
CA LEU A 226 -0.41 -6.77 -3.17
C LEU A 226 -1.13 -5.83 -4.14
N LEU A 227 -2.46 -5.84 -4.11
CA LEU A 227 -3.25 -4.86 -4.86
C LEU A 227 -3.83 -3.80 -3.91
N GLY A 228 -3.79 -2.54 -4.34
CA GLY A 228 -4.37 -1.41 -3.62
C GLY A 228 -5.44 -0.69 -4.44
N GLY A 229 -6.35 0.00 -3.78
CA GLY A 229 -7.33 0.88 -4.42
C GLY A 229 -6.87 2.33 -4.42
N ASP A 230 -6.54 2.86 -5.59
CA ASP A 230 -6.22 4.27 -5.78
C ASP A 230 -7.46 5.15 -5.52
N ASP A 231 -7.30 6.23 -4.74
CA ASP A 231 -8.34 7.15 -4.22
C ASP A 231 -9.79 6.66 -4.40
N SER A 232 -10.29 6.00 -3.35
CA SER A 232 -11.55 5.25 -3.42
C SER A 232 -12.63 5.80 -2.50
N ALA A 233 -13.79 5.16 -2.51
CA ALA A 233 -14.86 5.42 -1.56
C ALA A 233 -15.59 4.11 -1.23
N ARG A 234 -16.26 4.06 -0.07
CA ARG A 234 -17.08 2.92 0.39
C ARG A 234 -17.96 2.30 -0.69
N PHE A 235 -18.56 3.13 -1.53
CA PHE A 235 -19.29 2.68 -2.71
C PHE A 235 -18.70 3.40 -3.90
N SER A 236 -18.13 2.64 -4.82
CA SER A 236 -17.38 3.18 -5.96
C SER A 236 -17.04 2.08 -6.95
N ALA A 237 -16.52 2.46 -8.13
CA ALA A 237 -15.96 1.50 -9.07
C ALA A 237 -14.79 0.71 -8.46
N THR A 238 -13.88 1.41 -7.76
CA THR A 238 -12.73 0.79 -7.09
C THR A 238 -13.18 -0.22 -6.03
N HIS A 239 -14.17 0.13 -5.19
CA HIS A 239 -14.71 -0.82 -4.20
C HIS A 239 -15.37 -2.03 -4.87
N ARG A 240 -16.17 -1.81 -5.91
CA ARG A 240 -16.81 -2.87 -6.68
C ARG A 240 -15.78 -3.85 -7.25
N GLU A 241 -14.75 -3.34 -7.90
CA GLU A 241 -13.66 -4.13 -8.47
C GLU A 241 -12.84 -4.84 -7.38
N ALA A 242 -12.58 -4.18 -6.25
CA ALA A 242 -11.92 -4.79 -5.09
C ALA A 242 -12.72 -5.99 -4.55
N ARG A 243 -14.06 -5.90 -4.48
CA ARG A 243 -14.91 -7.03 -4.10
C ARG A 243 -14.80 -8.17 -5.11
N MET A 244 -14.90 -7.86 -6.40
CA MET A 244 -14.81 -8.86 -7.47
C MET A 244 -13.44 -9.56 -7.48
N ILE A 245 -12.36 -8.83 -7.23
CA ILE A 245 -11.01 -9.36 -7.07
C ILE A 245 -10.93 -10.29 -5.84
N LYS A 246 -11.47 -9.88 -4.68
CA LYS A 246 -11.52 -10.74 -3.49
C LYS A 246 -12.33 -12.02 -3.74
N ASP A 247 -13.45 -11.93 -4.44
CA ASP A 247 -14.28 -13.07 -4.83
C ASP A 247 -13.52 -14.00 -5.79
N TYR A 248 -12.79 -13.45 -6.75
CA TYR A 248 -11.94 -14.21 -7.66
C TYR A 248 -10.81 -14.95 -6.93
N ALA A 249 -10.16 -14.30 -5.96
CA ALA A 249 -9.12 -14.93 -5.13
C ALA A 249 -9.66 -16.15 -4.39
N ASN A 250 -10.85 -16.00 -3.79
CA ASN A 250 -11.54 -17.08 -3.09
C ASN A 250 -11.90 -18.22 -4.05
N ALA A 251 -12.49 -17.90 -5.21
CA ALA A 251 -12.88 -18.90 -6.22
C ALA A 251 -11.67 -19.69 -6.77
N LYS A 252 -10.50 -19.05 -6.87
CA LYS A 252 -9.23 -19.68 -7.31
C LYS A 252 -8.46 -20.34 -6.17
N ASN A 253 -8.93 -20.24 -4.93
CA ASN A 253 -8.21 -20.70 -3.74
C ASN A 253 -6.79 -20.13 -3.68
N ILE A 254 -6.65 -18.81 -3.86
CA ILE A 254 -5.39 -18.09 -3.62
C ILE A 254 -5.31 -17.80 -2.12
N GLU A 255 -4.22 -18.23 -1.50
CA GLU A 255 -4.03 -18.07 -0.05
C GLU A 255 -3.87 -16.59 0.33
N ARG A 256 -4.41 -16.22 1.50
CA ARG A 256 -4.26 -14.86 2.03
C ARG A 256 -2.80 -14.47 2.31
N THR A 257 -1.93 -15.46 2.51
CA THR A 257 -0.47 -15.32 2.65
C THR A 257 0.26 -15.11 1.32
N LYS A 258 -0.45 -15.15 0.19
CA LYS A 258 0.06 -14.90 -1.16
C LYS A 258 -0.55 -13.66 -1.82
N PHE A 259 -1.71 -13.22 -1.33
CA PHE A 259 -2.44 -12.11 -1.92
C PHE A 259 -3.20 -11.31 -0.86
N GLN A 260 -3.13 -9.98 -0.94
CA GLN A 260 -4.04 -9.05 -0.23
C GLN A 260 -4.55 -7.95 -1.17
N MET A 261 -5.77 -7.47 -0.88
CA MET A 261 -6.39 -6.30 -1.52
C MET A 261 -6.73 -5.27 -0.44
N LEU A 262 -6.08 -4.11 -0.49
CA LEU A 262 -6.19 -3.00 0.46
C LEU A 262 -6.71 -1.73 -0.21
N SER A 263 -7.08 -0.70 0.56
CA SER A 263 -7.16 0.67 0.03
C SER A 263 -5.76 1.30 -0.05
N GLY A 264 -5.58 2.30 -0.90
CA GLY A 264 -4.32 3.02 -1.07
C GLY A 264 -3.48 2.57 -2.26
N ALA A 265 -2.33 3.22 -2.45
CA ALA A 265 -1.50 3.06 -3.64
C ALA A 265 -0.02 3.39 -3.36
N ASP A 266 0.24 4.58 -2.83
CA ASP A 266 1.61 5.10 -2.70
C ASP A 266 2.47 4.30 -1.70
N GLU A 267 1.84 3.64 -0.71
CA GLU A 267 2.48 2.82 0.32
C GLU A 267 2.83 1.40 -0.11
N LEU A 268 2.26 0.90 -1.20
CA LEU A 268 2.33 -0.52 -1.54
C LEU A 268 3.77 -0.96 -1.81
N GLY A 269 4.57 -0.09 -2.44
CA GLY A 269 5.99 -0.31 -2.69
C GLY A 269 6.80 -0.46 -1.40
N MET A 270 6.59 0.45 -0.43
CA MET A 270 7.22 0.36 0.89
C MET A 270 6.85 -0.95 1.60
N MET A 271 5.58 -1.34 1.54
CA MET A 271 5.11 -2.57 2.16
C MET A 271 5.74 -3.82 1.52
N MET A 272 5.80 -3.88 0.19
CA MET A 272 6.41 -5.03 -0.49
C MET A 272 7.93 -5.08 -0.37
N LEU A 273 8.60 -3.92 -0.32
CA LEU A 273 10.03 -3.86 -0.03
C LEU A 273 10.34 -4.39 1.37
N SER A 274 9.54 -3.98 2.35
CA SER A 274 9.67 -4.44 3.74
C SER A 274 9.35 -5.93 3.87
N ARG A 275 8.32 -6.41 3.18
CA ARG A 275 7.98 -7.83 3.12
C ARG A 275 9.13 -8.67 2.55
N ALA A 276 9.73 -8.23 1.44
CA ALA A 276 10.85 -8.93 0.82
C ALA A 276 12.03 -9.05 1.80
N ILE A 277 12.38 -7.95 2.46
CA ILE A 277 13.43 -7.92 3.49
C ILE A 277 13.12 -8.88 4.65
N LEU A 278 11.89 -8.87 5.17
CA LEU A 278 11.50 -9.76 6.27
C LEU A 278 11.55 -11.23 5.88
N ASP A 279 11.12 -11.57 4.67
CA ASP A 279 11.20 -12.95 4.16
C ASP A 279 12.66 -13.40 4.00
N MET A 280 13.57 -12.53 3.54
CA MET A 280 15.00 -12.83 3.41
C MET A 280 15.65 -13.05 4.78
N ARG A 281 15.22 -12.31 5.81
CA ARG A 281 15.63 -12.51 7.21
C ARG A 281 14.98 -13.73 7.88
N GLY A 282 13.90 -14.27 7.31
CA GLY A 282 13.08 -15.29 7.95
C GLY A 282 12.35 -14.79 9.20
N GLU A 283 12.02 -13.50 9.25
CA GLU A 283 11.39 -12.84 10.41
C GLU A 283 9.87 -12.74 10.26
N VAL A 284 9.14 -12.94 11.38
CA VAL A 284 7.68 -12.75 11.46
C VAL A 284 7.38 -11.83 12.64
N PRO A 285 7.34 -10.50 12.42
CA PRO A 285 7.19 -9.55 13.51
C PRO A 285 5.78 -9.52 14.09
N PHE A 286 5.68 -9.23 15.39
CA PHE A 286 4.42 -9.14 16.13
C PHE A 286 4.02 -7.68 16.36
N VAL A 287 2.80 -7.34 15.99
CA VAL A 287 2.27 -5.97 16.03
C VAL A 287 1.06 -5.90 16.95
N HIS A 288 1.00 -4.90 17.83
CA HIS A 288 -0.21 -4.62 18.60
C HIS A 288 -0.81 -3.26 18.20
N THR A 289 -2.09 -3.23 17.82
CA THR A 289 -2.77 -1.99 17.41
C THR A 289 -3.59 -1.38 18.55
N ILE A 290 -3.45 -0.08 18.77
CA ILE A 290 -4.20 0.68 19.78
C ILE A 290 -4.84 1.89 19.11
N TYR A 291 -6.17 1.95 19.08
CA TYR A 291 -6.90 3.06 18.47
C TYR A 291 -7.25 4.13 19.52
N ASN A 292 -7.37 5.38 19.06
CA ASN A 292 -8.00 6.44 19.83
C ASN A 292 -9.47 6.10 20.15
N ASP A 293 -10.00 6.73 21.19
CA ASP A 293 -11.38 6.58 21.61
C ASP A 293 -12.35 7.14 20.54
N GLY A 294 -13.56 6.59 20.48
CA GLY A 294 -14.59 6.93 19.49
C GLY A 294 -14.77 5.80 18.49
N THR A 295 -14.96 6.13 17.20
CA THR A 295 -15.16 5.12 16.15
C THR A 295 -13.93 4.19 16.00
N GLY A 296 -12.71 4.69 16.25
CA GLY A 296 -11.50 3.87 16.33
C GLY A 296 -11.31 2.97 15.10
N LYS A 297 -11.16 1.65 15.33
CA LYS A 297 -11.01 0.64 14.27
C LYS A 297 -12.16 0.60 13.25
N ASP A 298 -13.36 1.05 13.61
CA ASP A 298 -14.53 1.03 12.72
C ASP A 298 -14.61 2.30 11.85
N THR A 299 -13.60 3.17 11.95
CA THR A 299 -13.46 4.36 11.11
C THR A 299 -13.28 3.91 9.67
N LEU A 300 -14.02 4.56 8.76
CA LEU A 300 -13.86 4.44 7.32
C LEU A 300 -13.22 5.75 6.84
N PRO A 301 -11.90 5.76 6.60
CA PRO A 301 -11.22 6.98 6.19
C PRO A 301 -11.70 7.46 4.81
N SER A 302 -11.54 8.76 4.55
CA SER A 302 -11.62 9.31 3.21
C SER A 302 -10.61 8.60 2.30
N TYR A 303 -10.94 8.51 1.01
CA TYR A 303 -10.12 7.82 -0.01
C TYR A 303 -10.00 6.30 0.17
N CYS A 304 -10.74 5.72 1.13
CA CYS A 304 -10.75 4.28 1.41
C CYS A 304 -12.13 3.66 1.18
N PHE A 305 -12.15 2.36 0.89
CA PHE A 305 -13.39 1.59 0.75
C PHE A 305 -13.67 0.63 1.93
N GLU A 306 -12.72 0.48 2.85
CA GLU A 306 -12.80 -0.47 3.97
C GLU A 306 -12.47 0.20 5.31
N THR A 307 -12.95 -0.39 6.43
CA THR A 307 -12.68 0.14 7.77
C THR A 307 -11.22 -0.07 8.18
N LEU A 308 -10.70 0.82 9.02
CA LEU A 308 -9.33 0.75 9.52
C LEU A 308 -8.96 -0.60 10.12
N GLY A 309 -9.85 -1.22 10.90
CA GLY A 309 -9.57 -2.51 11.53
C GLY A 309 -9.37 -3.64 10.51
N ASN A 310 -10.08 -3.59 9.38
CA ASN A 310 -9.92 -4.56 8.30
C ASN A 310 -8.69 -4.23 7.44
N GLU A 311 -8.46 -2.95 7.13
CA GLU A 311 -7.23 -2.49 6.45
C GLU A 311 -5.98 -2.89 7.23
N MET A 312 -5.97 -2.67 8.55
CA MET A 312 -4.84 -2.99 9.41
C MET A 312 -4.53 -4.50 9.43
N LYS A 313 -5.55 -5.36 9.51
CA LYS A 313 -5.35 -6.81 9.44
C LYS A 313 -4.77 -7.24 8.10
N GLY A 314 -5.25 -6.63 7.01
CA GLY A 314 -4.74 -6.88 5.67
C GLY A 314 -3.30 -6.40 5.51
N ALA A 315 -2.98 -5.20 5.99
CA ALA A 315 -1.65 -4.60 5.91
C ALA A 315 -0.60 -5.36 6.72
N ILE A 316 -0.93 -5.73 7.96
CA ILE A 316 -0.06 -6.56 8.82
C ILE A 316 0.23 -7.90 8.13
N LEU A 317 -0.80 -8.54 7.56
CA LEU A 317 -0.63 -9.81 6.84
C LEU A 317 0.18 -9.66 5.54
N ALA A 318 -0.03 -8.57 4.80
CA ALA A 318 0.72 -8.27 3.58
C ALA A 318 2.23 -8.11 3.85
N LEU A 319 2.58 -7.53 5.00
CA LEU A 319 3.97 -7.41 5.47
C LEU A 319 4.56 -8.73 5.97
N GLY A 320 3.75 -9.78 6.17
CA GLY A 320 4.21 -11.02 6.79
C GLY A 320 4.33 -10.97 8.30
N ALA A 321 3.70 -9.97 8.91
CA ALA A 321 3.63 -9.80 10.35
C ALA A 321 2.37 -10.49 10.93
N MET A 322 2.30 -10.54 12.25
CA MET A 322 1.16 -11.08 12.98
C MET A 322 0.64 -10.08 14.01
N GLU A 323 -0.68 -9.87 14.05
CA GLU A 323 -1.30 -9.06 15.09
C GLU A 323 -1.40 -9.85 16.41
N VAL A 324 -0.98 -9.25 17.52
CA VAL A 324 -1.05 -9.84 18.87
C VAL A 324 -1.92 -9.00 19.80
N PRO A 325 -2.64 -9.61 20.76
CA PRO A 325 -3.61 -8.91 21.60
C PRO A 325 -3.00 -8.09 22.75
N ASN A 326 -1.69 -8.23 23.00
CA ASN A 326 -1.02 -7.59 24.14
C ASN A 326 0.28 -6.92 23.69
N PRO A 327 0.51 -5.63 23.99
CA PRO A 327 1.73 -4.92 23.61
C PRO A 327 3.01 -5.53 24.20
N ALA A 328 2.94 -6.21 25.35
CA ALA A 328 4.10 -6.89 25.95
C ALA A 328 4.59 -8.11 25.15
N ARG A 329 3.81 -8.57 24.15
CA ARG A 329 4.17 -9.63 23.21
C ARG A 329 4.46 -9.11 21.80
N ALA A 330 4.40 -7.80 21.60
CA ALA A 330 4.61 -7.19 20.29
C ALA A 330 6.03 -6.64 20.20
N ASP A 331 6.61 -6.69 19.00
CA ASP A 331 7.85 -5.99 18.68
C ASP A 331 7.65 -4.48 18.66
N PHE A 332 6.42 -4.02 18.38
CA PHE A 332 5.98 -2.65 18.61
C PHE A 332 4.47 -2.51 18.80
N ALA A 333 4.08 -1.45 19.50
CA ALA A 333 2.72 -0.98 19.59
C ALA A 333 2.48 0.14 18.56
N LEU A 334 1.54 -0.08 17.65
CA LEU A 334 1.06 0.92 16.71
C LEU A 334 -0.14 1.66 17.32
N LEU A 335 0.08 2.90 17.73
CA LEU A 335 -0.95 3.77 18.26
C LEU A 335 -1.52 4.64 17.14
N ILE A 336 -2.84 4.60 16.96
CA ILE A 336 -3.53 5.18 15.81
C ILE A 336 -4.49 6.28 16.29
N ASN A 337 -4.15 7.54 16.00
CA ASN A 337 -5.01 8.67 16.27
C ASN A 337 -6.13 8.74 15.22
N THR A 338 -7.37 8.55 15.64
CA THR A 338 -8.56 8.64 14.80
C THR A 338 -9.49 9.72 15.32
N ALA A 339 -10.25 10.39 14.45
CA ALA A 339 -11.29 11.30 14.87
C ALA A 339 -12.41 10.55 15.62
N ILE A 340 -12.95 11.11 16.70
CA ILE A 340 -14.05 10.50 17.48
C ILE A 340 -15.23 10.11 16.58
N SER A 341 -15.53 10.94 15.58
CA SER A 341 -16.68 10.77 14.67
C SER A 341 -16.46 9.70 13.60
N GLY A 342 -15.24 9.19 13.43
CA GLY A 342 -14.85 8.33 12.33
C GLY A 342 -14.81 9.04 10.97
N LYS A 343 -14.88 10.38 10.94
CA LYS A 343 -14.75 11.18 9.71
C LYS A 343 -13.39 11.85 9.67
N THR A 344 -12.65 11.61 8.59
CA THR A 344 -11.35 12.22 8.32
C THR A 344 -11.52 13.43 7.40
N PHE A 345 -11.46 14.63 7.97
CA PHE A 345 -11.53 15.88 7.20
C PHE A 345 -10.16 16.27 6.66
N GLU A 346 -10.12 17.14 5.66
CA GLU A 346 -8.87 17.71 5.14
C GLU A 346 -8.12 18.51 6.22
N ALA A 347 -6.83 18.24 6.39
CA ALA A 347 -5.99 18.81 7.43
C ALA A 347 -5.78 20.33 7.27
N ASN A 348 -6.00 20.88 6.07
CA ASN A 348 -5.96 22.32 5.81
C ASN A 348 -7.22 23.06 6.30
N SER A 349 -8.21 22.36 6.88
CA SER A 349 -9.41 23.00 7.41
C SER A 349 -9.20 23.56 8.80
N ASP A 350 -9.13 24.89 8.94
CA ASP A 350 -9.04 25.57 10.24
C ASP A 350 -10.18 25.21 11.20
N LYS A 351 -11.35 24.85 10.65
CA LYS A 351 -12.53 24.45 11.43
C LYS A 351 -12.35 23.07 12.08
N TYR A 352 -11.69 22.13 11.38
CA TYR A 352 -11.60 20.74 11.80
C TYR A 352 -10.22 20.35 12.34
N ASN A 353 -9.16 21.10 12.01
CA ASN A 353 -7.77 20.83 12.43
C ASN A 353 -7.17 21.98 13.27
N ALA A 354 -7.85 22.34 14.35
CA ALA A 354 -7.40 23.38 15.27
C ALA A 354 -6.25 22.90 16.17
N LYS A 355 -5.35 23.82 16.56
CA LYS A 355 -4.21 23.51 17.47
C LYS A 355 -4.60 23.20 18.92
N LYS A 356 -5.84 23.47 19.33
CA LYS A 356 -6.27 23.32 20.74
C LYS A 356 -6.71 21.88 21.02
N ALA A 357 -5.94 21.18 21.85
CA ALA A 357 -6.28 19.83 22.29
C ALA A 357 -7.67 19.73 22.94
N ASN A 358 -8.51 18.89 22.35
CA ASN A 358 -9.80 18.48 22.90
C ASN A 358 -9.62 17.27 23.85
N SER A 359 -10.72 16.75 24.40
CA SER A 359 -10.69 15.58 25.30
C SER A 359 -10.16 14.31 24.63
N SER A 360 -10.43 14.13 23.33
CA SER A 360 -9.94 12.99 22.54
C SER A 360 -8.41 12.97 22.47
N VAL A 361 -7.81 14.09 22.05
CA VAL A 361 -6.35 14.23 21.95
C VAL A 361 -5.69 13.99 23.31
N LYS A 362 -6.28 14.50 24.40
CA LYS A 362 -5.77 14.26 25.75
C LYS A 362 -5.84 12.78 26.15
N ALA A 363 -6.95 12.10 25.86
CA ALA A 363 -7.11 10.68 26.14
C ALA A 363 -6.11 9.84 25.32
N PHE A 364 -5.93 10.15 24.03
CA PHE A 364 -4.95 9.49 23.19
C PHE A 364 -3.51 9.71 23.68
N MET A 365 -3.16 10.94 24.04
CA MET A 365 -1.85 11.26 24.61
C MET A 365 -1.55 10.49 25.88
N ASN A 366 -2.56 10.20 26.71
CA ASN A 366 -2.38 9.34 27.88
C ASN A 366 -2.03 7.89 27.48
N LYS A 367 -2.63 7.36 26.39
CA LYS A 367 -2.26 6.03 25.85
C LYS A 367 -0.83 6.02 25.31
N VAL A 368 -0.43 7.07 24.59
CA VAL A 368 0.96 7.23 24.09
C VAL A 368 1.96 7.30 25.25
N LYS A 369 1.65 8.11 26.28
CA LYS A 369 2.48 8.23 27.48
C LYS A 369 2.57 6.90 28.23
N ASP A 370 1.46 6.20 28.43
CA ASP A 370 1.44 4.91 29.12
C ASP A 370 2.29 3.85 28.38
N ALA A 371 2.16 3.76 27.05
CA ALA A 371 2.94 2.82 26.25
C ALA A 371 4.45 3.13 26.29
N THR A 372 4.81 4.42 26.17
CA THR A 372 6.22 4.86 26.23
C THR A 372 6.81 4.71 27.63
N ASP A 373 6.07 5.03 28.70
CA ASP A 373 6.53 4.87 30.09
C ASP A 373 6.77 3.39 30.45
N LYS A 374 6.02 2.47 29.84
CA LYS A 374 6.22 1.02 29.96
C LYS A 374 7.41 0.49 29.13
N GLY A 375 8.06 1.35 28.35
CA GLY A 375 9.19 0.98 27.51
C GLY A 375 8.82 0.20 26.24
N TYR A 376 7.53 0.17 25.86
CA TYR A 376 7.14 -0.44 24.59
C TYR A 376 7.65 0.42 23.43
N PRO A 377 8.16 -0.21 22.36
CA PRO A 377 8.37 0.50 21.11
C PRO A 377 7.06 1.04 20.56
N VAL A 378 6.98 2.35 20.37
CA VAL A 378 5.76 3.02 19.91
C VAL A 378 5.96 3.56 18.50
N ILE A 379 5.05 3.19 17.62
CA ILE A 379 4.83 3.85 16.34
C ILE A 379 3.51 4.58 16.42
N LEU A 380 3.45 5.82 15.94
CA LEU A 380 2.27 6.65 16.03
C LEU A 380 1.76 7.03 14.63
N ALA A 381 0.60 6.51 14.25
CA ALA A 381 -0.13 6.92 13.05
C ALA A 381 -1.17 7.98 13.37
N ASP A 382 -1.00 9.16 12.80
CA ASP A 382 -1.90 10.30 12.95
C ASP A 382 -2.80 10.46 11.73
N ILE A 383 -3.99 9.86 11.82
CA ILE A 383 -4.94 9.76 10.72
C ILE A 383 -6.30 10.33 11.10
N SER A 384 -6.34 11.27 12.06
CA SER A 384 -7.58 11.96 12.41
C SER A 384 -8.05 12.90 11.28
N CYS A 385 -7.11 13.34 10.45
CA CYS A 385 -7.31 14.13 9.24
C CYS A 385 -6.72 13.41 8.02
N SER A 386 -7.23 13.76 6.84
CA SER A 386 -6.58 13.45 5.56
C SER A 386 -5.67 14.62 5.15
N ASN A 387 -4.67 14.33 4.32
CA ASN A 387 -3.71 15.27 3.76
C ASN A 387 -2.92 16.08 4.80
N GLY A 388 -2.67 15.50 5.97
CA GLY A 388 -1.81 16.08 6.99
C GLY A 388 -2.15 15.65 8.42
N ALA A 389 -1.28 16.08 9.33
CA ALA A 389 -1.33 15.77 10.75
C ALA A 389 -2.41 16.54 11.53
N ASP A 390 -2.80 15.99 12.67
CA ASP A 390 -3.59 16.65 13.70
C ASP A 390 -2.74 17.67 14.44
N ASN A 391 -3.02 18.95 14.21
CA ASN A 391 -2.31 20.07 14.80
C ASN A 391 -2.38 20.06 16.34
N ALA A 392 -3.49 19.59 16.92
CA ALA A 392 -3.62 19.50 18.36
C ALA A 392 -2.81 18.36 18.95
N LEU A 393 -2.74 17.21 18.26
CA LEU A 393 -1.90 16.09 18.68
C LEU A 393 -0.42 16.48 18.59
N MET A 394 0.01 17.09 17.49
CA MET A 394 1.40 17.55 17.31
C MET A 394 1.82 18.52 18.42
N GLU A 395 0.98 19.49 18.75
CA GLU A 395 1.26 20.44 19.84
C GLU A 395 1.24 19.76 21.22
N ALA A 396 0.40 18.74 21.42
CA ALA A 396 0.37 17.97 22.67
C ALA A 396 1.61 17.09 22.84
N MET A 397 2.04 16.40 21.78
CA MET A 397 3.30 15.65 21.72
C MET A 397 4.50 16.53 22.06
N ARG A 398 4.53 17.75 21.50
CA ARG A 398 5.56 18.76 21.78
C ARG A 398 5.59 19.19 23.24
N LYS A 399 4.44 19.51 23.83
CA LYS A 399 4.37 19.90 25.24
C LYS A 399 4.76 18.76 26.19
N ALA A 400 4.48 17.53 25.81
CA ALA A 400 4.79 16.34 26.60
C ALA A 400 6.22 15.81 26.37
N ASN A 401 6.99 16.39 25.44
CA ASN A 401 8.33 15.94 25.04
C ASN A 401 8.36 14.44 24.67
N LEU A 402 7.39 14.01 23.86
CA LEU A 402 7.25 12.61 23.41
C LEU A 402 7.76 12.37 21.99
N GLN A 403 8.04 13.40 21.18
CA GLN A 403 8.37 13.20 19.76
C GLN A 403 9.61 12.34 19.55
N PHE A 404 10.60 12.47 20.43
CA PHE A 404 11.86 11.71 20.36
C PHE A 404 11.86 10.46 21.26
N LYS A 405 10.69 10.07 21.78
CA LYS A 405 10.52 8.87 22.61
C LYS A 405 9.73 7.75 21.92
N ILE A 406 9.31 8.00 20.68
CA ILE A 406 8.62 7.04 19.81
C ILE A 406 9.56 6.67 18.65
N ARG A 407 9.38 5.49 18.06
CA ARG A 407 10.21 5.01 16.95
C ARG A 407 9.88 5.72 15.64
N ALA A 408 8.59 5.92 15.37
CA ALA A 408 8.14 6.55 14.14
C ALA A 408 6.82 7.30 14.35
N TYR A 409 6.64 8.35 13.55
CA TYR A 409 5.42 9.16 13.48
C TYR A 409 5.08 9.43 12.01
N GLY A 410 3.81 9.36 11.66
CA GLY A 410 3.33 9.69 10.33
C GLY A 410 1.93 10.27 10.39
N GLY A 411 1.68 11.29 9.59
CA GLY A 411 0.38 11.95 9.46
C GLY A 411 0.36 12.76 8.17
N TRP A 412 0.39 12.05 7.04
CA TRP A 412 0.55 12.63 5.70
C TRP A 412 -0.38 11.95 4.70
N ASN A 413 -0.77 12.69 3.64
CA ASN A 413 -1.66 12.22 2.57
C ASN A 413 -2.87 11.44 3.11
N THR A 414 -3.12 10.20 2.69
CA THR A 414 -4.27 9.42 3.17
C THR A 414 -3.95 8.55 4.38
N ALA A 415 -5.00 8.04 5.03
CA ALA A 415 -4.85 7.17 6.20
C ALA A 415 -4.04 5.90 5.88
N THR A 416 -4.28 5.25 4.73
CA THR A 416 -3.55 4.03 4.36
C THR A 416 -2.12 4.34 3.91
N ASN A 417 -1.87 5.48 3.26
CA ASN A 417 -0.50 5.88 2.98
C ASN A 417 0.30 6.05 4.28
N THR A 418 -0.26 6.76 5.26
CA THR A 418 0.37 6.92 6.58
C THR A 418 0.60 5.57 7.26
N LEU A 419 -0.41 4.71 7.31
CA LEU A 419 -0.32 3.41 7.98
C LEU A 419 0.66 2.45 7.30
N GLY A 420 0.61 2.33 5.97
CA GLY A 420 1.46 1.41 5.23
C GLY A 420 2.94 1.80 5.27
N PHE A 421 3.25 3.09 5.19
CA PHE A 421 4.63 3.56 5.39
C PHE A 421 5.11 3.35 6.81
N LEU A 422 4.30 3.69 7.82
CA LEU A 422 4.69 3.49 9.21
C LEU A 422 4.87 2.02 9.59
N LEU A 423 4.01 1.15 9.05
CA LEU A 423 4.16 -0.28 9.24
C LEU A 423 5.41 -0.79 8.50
N GLY A 424 5.61 -0.44 7.23
CA GLY A 424 6.74 -0.91 6.42
C GLY A 424 8.09 -0.39 6.90
N GLU A 425 8.22 0.91 7.17
CA GLU A 425 9.46 1.46 7.74
C GLU A 425 9.64 0.97 9.18
N GLY A 426 8.59 1.09 9.99
CA GLY A 426 8.67 0.81 11.41
C GLY A 426 8.94 -0.66 11.76
N ILE A 427 8.45 -1.61 10.95
CA ILE A 427 8.75 -3.03 11.14
C ILE A 427 10.21 -3.37 10.85
N LEU A 428 10.89 -2.58 10.03
CA LEU A 428 12.31 -2.72 9.74
C LEU A 428 13.20 -2.04 10.79
N THR A 429 12.62 -1.18 11.64
CA THR A 429 13.33 -0.57 12.78
C THR A 429 13.47 -1.56 13.94
N ASN A 430 14.33 -2.56 13.75
CA ASN A 430 14.95 -3.28 14.85
C ASN A 430 16.25 -2.54 15.23
N TYR A 431 16.44 -2.31 16.53
CA TYR A 431 17.50 -1.52 17.21
C TYR A 431 17.19 -0.04 17.48
#